data_AF-A0A7J4IA87-F1
#
_entry.id   AF-A0A7J4IA87-F1
#
_cell.length_a   1.000
_cell.length_b   1.000
_cell.length_c   1.000
_cell.angle_alpha   90.00
_cell.angle_beta   90.00
_cell.angle_gamma   90.00
#
_symmetry.space_group_name_H-M   'P 1'
#
loop_
_entity.id
_entity.type
_entity.pdbx_description
1 polymer ?
#
loop_
_entity_poly.entity_id
_entity_poly.type
_entity_poly.pdbx_seq_one_letter_code
_entity_poly.pdbx_strand_id
1 'polypeptide(L)' 'MRKTGAASLPLHPGKAPRWLFKRMVALSKGISEVLIYEYGTDEFLRRLSDPFWFQA' A
#
# COMPACT_ATOMS: atom_id res chain seq x y z
N MET A 1 -20.77 -7.24 -15.20
CA MET A 1 -19.78 -6.14 -15.20
C MET A 1 -18.89 -6.28 -16.44
N ARG A 2 -18.68 -5.22 -17.21
CA ARG A 2 -17.87 -5.24 -18.44
C ARG A 2 -16.38 -5.13 -18.04
N LYS A 3 -15.52 -6.04 -18.49
CA LYS A 3 -14.10 -6.07 -18.12
C LYS A 3 -13.40 -4.82 -18.66
N THR A 4 -12.88 -3.95 -17.78
CA THR A 4 -12.23 -2.67 -18.13
C THR A 4 -10.70 -2.73 -18.18
N GLY A 5 -10.10 -3.85 -17.77
CA GLY A 5 -8.65 -4.07 -17.83
C GLY A 5 -8.23 -5.37 -17.16
N ALA A 6 -6.96 -5.73 -17.34
CA ALA A 6 -6.31 -6.82 -16.60
C ALA A 6 -4.97 -6.29 -16.05
N ALA A 7 -4.77 -6.37 -14.74
CA ALA A 7 -3.49 -6.09 -14.09
C ALA A 7 -2.79 -7.43 -13.83
N SER A 8 -1.53 -7.54 -14.25
CA SER A 8 -0.66 -8.65 -13.83
C SER A 8 0.12 -8.19 -12.61
N LEU A 9 -0.12 -8.83 -11.47
CA LEU A 9 0.57 -8.59 -10.20
C LEU A 9 1.48 -9.78 -9.89
N PRO A 10 2.58 -9.98 -10.64
CA PRO A 10 3.50 -11.08 -10.36
C PRO A 10 4.23 -10.83 -9.04
N LEU A 11 4.47 -11.90 -8.28
CA LEU A 11 5.37 -11.82 -7.13
C LEU A 11 6.80 -11.57 -7.63
N HIS A 12 7.34 -10.40 -7.33
CA HIS A 12 8.73 -10.08 -7.64
C HIS A 12 9.66 -10.73 -6.60
N PRO A 13 10.59 -11.63 -7.00
CA PRO A 13 11.50 -12.30 -6.06
C PRO A 13 12.65 -11.40 -5.59
N GLY A 14 12.82 -10.23 -6.21
CA GLY A 14 13.84 -9.24 -5.85
C GLY A 14 13.42 -8.36 -4.67
N LYS A 15 14.41 -7.74 -4.03
CA LYS A 15 14.17 -6.69 -3.02
C LYS A 15 14.11 -5.33 -3.68
N ALA A 16 13.28 -4.43 -3.15
CA ALA A 16 13.32 -3.03 -3.55
C ALA A 16 14.73 -2.45 -3.34
N PRO A 17 15.28 -1.68 -4.30
CA PRO A 17 16.56 -1.02 -4.13
C PRO A 17 16.59 -0.14 -2.86
N ARG A 18 17.71 -0.13 -2.14
CA ARG A 18 17.83 0.59 -0.85
C ARG A 18 17.42 2.07 -0.93
N TRP A 19 17.78 2.75 -2.02
CA TRP A 19 17.45 4.16 -2.23
C TRP A 19 15.93 4.37 -2.38
N LEU A 20 15.23 3.44 -3.02
CA LEU A 20 13.79 3.50 -3.21
C LEU A 20 13.08 3.20 -1.91
N PHE A 21 13.51 2.16 -1.21
CA PHE A 21 12.95 1.79 0.09
C PHE A 21 13.01 2.96 1.08
N LYS A 22 14.13 3.68 1.13
CA LYS A 22 14.26 4.89 1.96
C LYS A 22 13.20 5.95 1.64
N ARG A 23 12.89 6.16 0.35
CA ARG A 23 11.85 7.10 -0.09
C ARG A 23 10.45 6.61 0.25
N MET A 24 10.18 5.31 0.07
CA MET A 24 8.90 4.69 0.42
C MET A 24 8.60 4.82 1.92
N VAL A 25 9.58 4.58 2.78
CA VAL A 25 9.42 4.75 4.24
C VAL A 25 9.18 6.22 4.61
N ALA A 26 9.85 7.17 3.94
CA ALA A 26 9.59 8.59 4.18
C ALA A 26 8.15 8.98 3.78
N LEU A 27 7.67 8.44 2.65
CA LEU A 27 6.31 8.68 2.15
C LEU A 27 5.23 8.00 3.01
N SER A 28 5.50 6.79 3.52
CA SER A 28 4.50 6.02 4.27
C SER A 28 3.99 6.75 5.50
N LYS A 29 4.83 7.58 6.13
CA LYS A 29 4.41 8.44 7.24
C LYS A 29 3.24 9.36 6.86
N GLY A 30 3.37 10.10 5.75
CA GLY A 30 2.33 11.03 5.30
C GLY A 30 1.05 10.31 4.88
N ILE A 31 1.19 9.13 4.25
CA ILE A 31 0.04 8.29 3.88
C ILE A 31 -0.70 7.83 5.14
N SER A 32 0.02 7.36 6.16
CA SER A 32 -0.59 6.93 7.43
C SER A 32 -1.27 8.08 8.16
N GLU A 33 -0.66 9.27 8.19
CA GLU A 33 -1.24 10.47 8.81
C GLU A 33 -2.56 10.86 8.15
N VAL A 34 -2.62 10.89 6.81
CA VAL A 34 -3.85 11.19 6.07
C VAL A 34 -4.93 10.13 6.30
N LEU A 35 -4.57 8.84 6.26
CA LEU A 35 -5.53 7.75 6.50
C LEU A 35 -6.12 7.80 7.92
N ILE A 36 -5.28 8.05 8.93
CA ILE A 36 -5.74 8.15 10.32
C ILE A 36 -6.58 9.42 10.51
N TYR A 37 -6.19 10.54 9.89
CA TYR A 37 -6.95 11.79 9.96
C TYR A 37 -8.35 11.65 9.33
N GLU A 38 -8.45 11.00 8.17
CA GLU A 38 -9.72 10.86 7.45
C GLU A 38 -10.62 9.75 8.01
N TYR A 39 -10.05 8.63 8.45
CA TYR A 39 -10.82 7.43 8.77
C TYR A 39 -10.59 6.85 10.18
N GLY A 40 -9.65 7.41 10.94
CA GLY A 40 -9.30 6.94 12.28
C GLY A 40 -8.34 5.74 12.29
N THR A 41 -7.84 5.43 13.49
CA THR A 41 -6.82 4.38 13.71
C THR A 41 -7.35 2.98 13.41
N ASP A 42 -8.61 2.69 13.75
CA ASP A 42 -9.20 1.36 13.53
C ASP A 42 -9.27 1.01 12.04
N GLU A 43 -9.67 1.98 11.21
CA GLU A 43 -9.70 1.80 9.76
C GLU A 43 -8.29 1.63 9.18
N PHE A 44 -7.32 2.40 9.67
CA PHE A 44 -5.93 2.25 9.26
C PHE A 44 -5.41 0.83 9.53
N LEU A 45 -5.65 0.29 10.73
CA LEU A 45 -5.26 -1.08 11.07
C LEU A 45 -6.00 -2.12 10.24
N ARG A 46 -7.29 -1.90 9.96
CA ARG A 46 -8.08 -2.79 9.11
C ARG A 46 -7.53 -2.87 7.68
N ARG A 47 -7.16 -1.72 7.08
CA ARG A 47 -6.57 -1.66 5.73
C ARG A 47 -5.16 -2.25 5.68
N LEU A 48 -4.34 -1.97 6.69
CA LEU A 48 -2.99 -2.53 6.79
C LEU A 48 -3.02 -4.07 6.93
N SER A 49 -4.08 -4.60 7.54
CA SER A 49 -4.29 -6.04 7.71
C SER A 49 -4.93 -6.73 6.49
N ASP A 50 -5.39 -5.95 5.49
CA ASP A 50 -6.00 -6.49 4.29
C ASP A 50 -4.92 -6.72 3.21
N PRO A 51 -4.57 -7.98 2.89
CA PRO A 51 -3.52 -8.29 1.93
C PRO A 51 -3.90 -7.87 0.50
N PHE A 52 -5.19 -7.82 0.15
CA PHE A 52 -5.61 -7.31 -1.15
C PHE A 52 -5.44 -5.80 -1.22
N TRP A 53 -5.71 -5.06 -0.14
CA TRP A 53 -5.48 -3.63 -0.12
C TRP A 53 -3.98 -3.27 -0.10
N PHE A 54 -3.18 -4.03 0.65
CA PHE A 54 -1.76 -3.73 0.86
C PHE A 54 -0.83 -4.24 -0.26
N GLN A 55 -1.25 -5.24 -1.05
CA GLN A 55 -0.43 -5.83 -2.13
C GLN A 55 -0.97 -5.64 -3.56
N ALA A 56 -2.18 -5.10 -3.75
CA ALA A 56 -2.73 -4.85 -5.10
C ALA A 56 -2.13 -3.64 -5.81
#